data_AF-A0A0E9NLM0-F1
#
_entry.id   AF-A0A0E9NLM0-F1
#
_cell.length_a   1.000
_cell.length_b   1.000
_cell.length_c   1.000
_cell.angle_alpha   90.00
_cell.angle_beta   90.00
_cell.angle_gamma   90.00
#
_symmetry.space_group_name_H-M   'P 1'
#
loop_
_entity.id
_entity.type
_entity.pdbx_description
1 polymer ?
#
loop_
_entity_poly.entity_id
_entity_poly.type
_entity_poly.pdbx_seq_one_letter_code
_entity_poly.pdbx_strand_id
1 'polypeptide(L)'
;MPKLVQPISLYRSLLRAAHSFSAYNFRDYALRRTKDAFRANRDLFGEARDKALQTGANELKRMKRQAAISGMYQTDRLVVEGGLEGKDKGGRARVKDQGWD
;
A
#
# COMPACT_ATOMS: atom_id res chain seq x y z
N MET A 1 -5.31 27.76 -12.04
CA MET A 1 -6.33 26.99 -11.27
C MET A 1 -5.76 25.62 -10.94
N PRO A 2 -5.91 25.11 -9.70
CA PRO A 2 -5.53 23.73 -9.40
C PRO A 2 -6.29 22.79 -10.33
N LYS A 3 -5.60 21.81 -10.92
CA LYS A 3 -6.23 20.80 -11.79
C LYS A 3 -7.30 20.06 -10.98
N LEU A 4 -8.54 20.03 -11.48
CA LEU A 4 -9.63 19.29 -10.85
C LEU A 4 -9.24 17.82 -10.73
N VAL A 5 -9.01 17.36 -9.50
CA VAL A 5 -8.66 15.96 -9.22
C VAL A 5 -9.93 15.14 -9.32
N GLN A 6 -10.00 14.24 -10.29
CA GLN A 6 -11.16 13.36 -10.45
C GLN A 6 -11.15 12.28 -9.37
N PRO A 7 -12.18 12.18 -8.49
CA PRO A 7 -12.17 11.26 -7.35
C PRO A 7 -11.96 9.80 -7.75
N ILE A 8 -12.63 9.34 -8.80
CA ILE A 8 -12.55 7.95 -9.28
C ILE A 8 -11.14 7.64 -9.80
N SER A 9 -10.53 8.58 -10.52
CA SER A 9 -9.16 8.42 -11.04
C SER A 9 -8.14 8.36 -9.90
N LEU A 10 -8.29 9.25 -8.91
CA LEU A 10 -7.45 9.27 -7.72
C LEU A 10 -7.59 7.97 -6.92
N TYR A 11 -8.82 7.52 -6.69
CA TYR A 11 -9.11 6.27 -5.98
C TYR A 11 -8.43 5.07 -6.64
N ARG A 12 -8.63 4.89 -7.96
CA ARG A 12 -7.99 3.81 -8.72
C ARG A 12 -6.46 3.92 -8.67
N SER A 13 -5.92 5.13 -8.71
CA SER A 13 -4.48 5.35 -8.64
C SER A 13 -3.90 4.98 -7.28
N LEU A 14 -4.60 5.30 -6.19
CA LEU A 14 -4.22 4.91 -4.83
C LEU A 14 -4.28 3.39 -4.65
N LEU A 15 -5.35 2.74 -5.11
CA LEU A 15 -5.44 1.28 -5.05
C LEU A 15 -4.29 0.60 -5.82
N ARG A 16 -3.96 1.07 -7.03
CA ARG A 16 -2.82 0.55 -7.79
C ARG A 16 -1.49 0.74 -7.06
N ALA A 17 -1.26 1.92 -6.49
CA ALA A 17 -0.05 2.20 -5.71
C ALA A 17 0.03 1.32 -4.44
N ALA A 18 -1.11 1.07 -3.78
CA ALA A 18 -1.18 0.17 -2.63
C ALA A 18 -0.82 -1.28 -3.00
N HIS A 19 -1.27 -1.76 -4.17
CA HIS A 19 -0.90 -3.08 -4.67
C HIS A 19 0.60 -3.23 -5.02
N SER A 20 1.33 -2.13 -5.19
CA SER A 20 2.77 -2.16 -5.47
C SER A 20 3.65 -2.40 -4.23
N PHE A 21 3.08 -2.43 -3.02
CA PHE A 21 3.82 -2.84 -1.83
C PHE A 21 4.10 -4.36 -1.88
N SER A 22 5.37 -4.71 -1.69
CA SER A 22 5.84 -6.10 -1.60
C SER A 22 5.31 -6.79 -0.34
N ALA A 23 5.49 -6.15 0.81
CA ALA A 23 5.02 -6.65 2.10
C ALA A 23 3.48 -6.58 2.19
N TYR A 24 2.88 -7.69 2.61
CA TYR A 24 1.45 -7.90 2.73
C TYR A 24 0.81 -6.92 3.71
N ASN A 25 1.41 -6.73 4.88
CA ASN A 25 0.90 -5.82 5.91
C ASN A 25 0.74 -4.38 5.39
N PHE A 26 1.73 -3.87 4.63
CA PHE A 26 1.68 -2.54 4.05
C PHE A 26 0.68 -2.45 2.90
N ARG A 27 0.63 -3.47 2.04
CA ARG A 27 -0.37 -3.57 0.97
C ARG A 27 -1.79 -3.53 1.52
N ASP A 28 -2.11 -4.39 2.48
CA ASP A 28 -3.46 -4.51 3.04
C ASP A 28 -3.85 -3.27 3.85
N TYR A 29 -2.92 -2.72 4.63
CA TYR A 29 -3.14 -1.46 5.33
C TYR A 29 -3.43 -0.32 4.35
N ALA A 30 -2.62 -0.17 3.30
CA ALA A 30 -2.80 0.90 2.31
C ALA A 30 -4.14 0.76 1.54
N LEU A 31 -4.54 -0.47 1.21
CA LEU A 31 -5.82 -0.76 0.56
C LEU A 31 -7.00 -0.40 1.47
N ARG A 32 -6.97 -0.85 2.73
CA ARG A 32 -8.01 -0.56 3.72
C ARG A 32 -8.11 0.93 3.98
N ARG A 33 -6.99 1.60 4.28
CA ARG A 33 -6.93 3.04 4.52
C ARG A 33 -7.49 3.85 3.36
N THR A 34 -7.18 3.47 2.13
CA THR A 34 -7.72 4.11 0.91
C THR A 34 -9.23 3.94 0.83
N LYS A 35 -9.75 2.72 0.99
CA LYS A 35 -11.21 2.44 0.96
C LYS A 35 -11.94 3.21 2.05
N ASP A 36 -11.43 3.18 3.27
CA ASP A 36 -12.04 3.84 4.43
C ASP A 36 -12.03 5.36 4.27
N ALA A 37 -10.94 5.95 3.75
CA ALA A 37 -10.87 7.37 3.45
C ALA A 37 -11.96 7.79 2.45
N PHE A 38 -12.11 7.06 1.34
CA PHE A 38 -13.10 7.40 0.31
C PHE A 38 -14.54 7.20 0.79
N ARG A 39 -14.79 6.19 1.64
CA ARG A 39 -16.10 5.97 2.26
C ARG A 39 -16.45 7.08 3.26
N ALA A 40 -15.50 7.46 4.12
CA ALA A 40 -15.71 8.50 5.13
C ALA A 40 -15.92 9.89 4.51
N ASN A 41 -15.37 10.15 3.32
CA ASN A 41 -15.46 11.44 2.63
C ASN A 41 -16.46 11.43 1.45
N ARG A 42 -17.31 10.39 1.34
CA ARG A 42 -18.29 10.22 0.25
C ARG A 42 -19.19 11.43 0.07
N ASP A 43 -19.67 11.95 1.19
CA ASP A 43 -20.74 12.95 1.27
C ASP A 43 -20.16 14.38 1.40
N LEU A 44 -18.86 14.56 1.13
CA LEU A 44 -18.24 15.89 1.08
C LEU A 44 -18.50 16.58 -0.25
N PHE A 45 -18.74 17.89 -0.18
CA PHE A 45 -18.96 18.75 -1.34
C PHE A 45 -18.16 20.04 -1.23
N GLY A 46 -18.07 20.78 -2.34
CA GLY A 46 -17.38 22.07 -2.42
C GLY A 46 -15.92 22.01 -1.93
N GLU A 47 -15.51 23.04 -1.19
CA GLU A 47 -14.13 23.22 -0.75
C GLU A 47 -13.61 22.06 0.13
N ALA A 48 -14.47 21.46 0.96
CA ALA A 48 -14.09 20.34 1.82
C ALA A 48 -13.70 19.10 0.99
N ARG A 49 -14.47 18.80 -0.06
CA ARG A 49 -14.15 17.74 -1.02
C ARG A 49 -12.84 18.02 -1.73
N ASP A 50 -12.63 19.24 -2.19
CA ASP A 50 -11.44 19.62 -2.94
C ASP A 50 -10.17 19.52 -2.06
N LYS A 51 -10.25 19.94 -0.80
CA LYS A 51 -9.17 19.74 0.20
C LYS A 51 -8.88 18.26 0.45
N ALA A 52 -9.91 17.43 0.59
CA ALA A 52 -9.74 15.99 0.77
C ALA A 52 -9.08 15.34 -0.46
N LEU A 53 -9.48 15.72 -1.68
CA LEU A 53 -8.88 15.24 -2.92
C LEU A 53 -7.42 15.69 -3.07
N GLN A 54 -7.09 16.92 -2.68
CA GLN A 54 -5.71 17.41 -2.69
C GLN A 54 -4.84 16.67 -1.68
N THR A 55 -5.39 16.39 -0.49
CA THR A 55 -4.73 15.52 0.50
C THR A 55 -4.46 14.14 -0.07
N GLY A 56 -5.45 13.51 -0.71
CA GLY A 56 -5.30 12.20 -1.35
C GLY A 56 -4.30 12.22 -2.52
N ALA A 57 -4.21 13.30 -3.30
CA ALA A 57 -3.20 13.44 -4.35
C ALA A 57 -1.78 13.50 -3.77
N ASN A 58 -1.59 14.13 -2.62
CA ASN A 58 -0.32 14.14 -1.90
C ASN A 58 -0.01 12.76 -1.29
N GLU A 59 -1.01 12.06 -0.77
CA GLU A 59 -0.88 10.67 -0.32
C GLU A 59 -0.45 9.74 -1.45
N LEU A 60 -1.01 9.88 -2.65
CA LEU A 60 -0.61 9.07 -3.81
C LEU A 60 0.88 9.23 -4.12
N LYS A 61 1.40 10.47 -4.07
CA LYS A 61 2.83 10.72 -4.26
C LYS A 61 3.68 10.04 -3.18
N ARG A 62 3.26 10.11 -1.91
CA ARG A 62 3.94 9.42 -0.80
C ARG A 62 3.92 7.91 -0.98
N MET A 63 2.75 7.34 -1.29
CA MET A 63 2.54 5.91 -1.44
C MET A 63 3.42 5.34 -2.56
N LYS A 64 3.51 6.02 -3.71
CA LYS A 64 4.41 5.62 -4.80
C LYS A 64 5.88 5.56 -4.38
N ARG A 65 6.36 6.54 -3.62
CA ARG A 65 7.74 6.53 -3.09
C ARG A 65 7.96 5.39 -2.11
N GLN A 66 7.01 5.19 -1.19
CA GLN A 66 7.09 4.12 -0.19
C GLN A 66 7.04 2.74 -0.83
N ALA A 67 6.20 2.53 -1.85
CA ALA A 67 6.16 1.29 -2.61
C ALA A 67 7.48 1.02 -3.35
N ALA A 68 8.09 2.05 -3.94
CA ALA A 68 9.41 1.91 -4.58
C ALA A 68 10.50 1.52 -3.56
N ILE A 69 10.54 2.17 -2.39
CA ILE A 69 11.47 1.83 -1.30
C ILE A 69 11.22 0.40 -0.80
N SER A 70 9.96 0.01 -0.62
CA SER A 70 9.56 -1.35 -0.24
C SER A 70 10.02 -2.41 -1.26
N GLY A 71 10.10 -2.05 -2.54
CA GLY A 71 10.66 -2.89 -3.59
C GLY A 71 12.19 -2.99 -3.55
N MET A 72 12.89 -1.95 -3.10
CA MET A 72 14.36 -1.93 -2.97
C MET A 72 14.85 -2.73 -1.76
N TYR A 73 14.09 -2.68 -0.66
CA TYR A 73 14.43 -3.34 0.61
C TYR A 73 13.44 -4.45 0.93
N GLN A 74 13.19 -5.35 -0.02
CA GLN A 74 12.39 -6.54 0.23
C GLN A 74 13.11 -7.42 1.25
N THR A 75 12.56 -7.51 2.45
CA THR A 75 12.91 -8.56 3.42
C THR A 75 12.22 -9.87 3.01
N ASP A 76 12.73 -10.99 3.53
CA ASP A 76 12.07 -12.28 3.37
C ASP A 76 10.58 -12.15 3.71
N ARG A 77 9.74 -12.87 2.94
CA ARG A 77 8.30 -12.86 3.14
C ARG A 77 7.97 -13.22 4.59
N LEU A 78 6.99 -12.53 5.17
CA LEU A 78 6.51 -12.88 6.51
C LEU A 78 5.98 -14.32 6.52
N VAL A 79 5.99 -15.00 7.68
CA VAL A 79 5.47 -16.38 7.81
C VAL A 79 4.02 -16.49 7.31
N VAL A 80 3.23 -15.41 7.46
CA VAL A 80 1.84 -15.30 6.98
C VAL A 80 1.70 -15.08 5.47
N GLU A 81 2.80 -14.85 4.76
CA GLU A 81 2.88 -14.68 3.30
C GLU A 81 3.39 -15.93 2.57
N GLY A 82 3.82 -16.95 3.33
CA GLY A 82 3.96 -18.31 2.84
C GLY A 82 2.57 -18.86 2.57
N GLY A 83 2.25 -19.18 1.32
CA GLY A 83 1.01 -19.88 1.01
C GLY A 83 0.92 -21.21 1.77
N LEU A 84 -0.25 -21.86 1.72
CA LEU A 84 -0.57 -23.15 2.36
C LEU A 84 0.48 -24.27 2.17
N GLU A 85 1.43 -24.13 1.24
CA GLU A 85 2.47 -25.12 0.96
C GLU A 85 3.85 -24.84 1.57
N GLY A 86 4.09 -23.70 2.25
CA GLY A 86 5.39 -23.42 2.89
C GLY A 86 6.62 -23.48 1.97
N LYS A 87 6.43 -23.50 0.64
CA LYS A 87 7.52 -23.59 -0.34
C LYS A 87 7.93 -22.22 -0.81
N ASP A 88 9.02 -21.76 -0.21
CA ASP A 88 9.76 -20.57 -0.59
C ASP A 88 10.38 -20.78 -1.99
N LYS A 89 9.76 -20.21 -3.04
CA LYS A 89 10.28 -20.27 -4.41
C LYS A 89 11.18 -19.07 -4.74
N GLY A 90 12.07 -18.69 -3.82
CA GLY A 90 12.98 -17.58 -4.06
C GLY A 90 14.07 -17.43 -3.00
N GLY A 91 15.20 -18.10 -3.19
CA GLY A 91 16.53 -17.61 -2.81
C GLY A 91 16.83 -17.41 -1.32
N ARG A 92 17.39 -18.46 -0.70
CA ARG A 92 18.21 -18.43 0.54
C ARG A 92 17.56 -17.74 1.74
N ALA A 93 16.58 -18.43 2.35
CA ALA A 93 16.35 -18.30 3.78
C ALA A 93 17.66 -18.61 4.53
N ARG A 94 18.29 -17.59 5.14
CA ARG A 94 19.36 -17.80 6.13
C ARG A 94 18.72 -18.28 7.43
N VAL A 95 18.28 -19.52 7.45
CA VAL A 95 17.99 -20.22 8.71
C VAL A 95 19.35 -20.47 9.36
N LYS A 96 19.73 -19.62 10.32
CA LYS A 96 20.78 -20.00 11.27
C LYS A 96 20.17 -21.05 12.18
N ASP A 97 20.62 -22.28 12.00
CA ASP A 97 20.38 -23.38 12.90
C ASP A 97 20.90 -22.97 14.29
N GLN A 98 19.99 -22.61 15.20
CA GLN A 98 20.32 -22.53 16.62
C GLN A 98 19.87 -23.86 17.21
N GLY A 99 20.74 -24.86 17.07
CA GLY A 99 20.65 -26.08 17.85
C GLY A 99 20.71 -25.71 19.33
N TRP A 100 19.76 -26.23 20.09
CA TRP A 100 19.82 -26.25 21.54
C TRP A 100 20.32 -27.64 21.93
N ASP A 101 21.60 -27.73 22.28
CA ASP A 101 22.10 -28.71 23.25
C ASP A 101 22.09 -28.05 24.63
#